data_AF-A0A821EFI2-F1
#
_entry.id   AF-A0A821EFI2-F1
#
_cell.length_a   1.000
_cell.length_b   1.000
_cell.length_c   1.000
_cell.angle_alpha   90.00
_cell.angle_beta   90.00
_cell.angle_gamma   90.00
#
_symmetry.space_group_name_H-M   'P 1'
#
loop_
_entity.id
_entity.type
_entity.pdbx_description
1 polymer ?
#
loop_
_entity_poly.entity_id
_entity_poly.type
_entity_poly.pdbx_seq_one_letter_code
_entity_poly.pdbx_strand_id
1 'polypeptide(L)'
;LHPFDFDPKHNYDYTKPDVPAELMRGSLPYYLPIGWFRHALKVDNKYKDGSTWLGSSNGPGEWPVAFHGSSVKTDYMIHEAIKQKCEEVNRSGLYVATHCNGGSHLFYTETFEVKTSSEKTDGFQAVFHCRVRPNFYTTHTTPVKVGEAWRIVVPTAVRPCGILLKNINTKVSYE
;
A
#
# COMPACT_ATOMS: atom_id res chain seq x y z
N LEU A 1 7.15 13.57 4.39
CA LEU A 1 6.21 14.09 3.38
C LEU A 1 5.73 15.47 3.76
N HIS A 2 5.71 16.38 2.79
CA HIS A 2 5.14 17.71 2.89
C HIS A 2 3.66 17.69 2.44
N PRO A 3 2.77 18.57 2.93
CA PRO A 3 1.39 18.67 2.44
C PRO A 3 1.23 18.74 0.92
N PHE A 4 2.21 19.30 0.19
CA PHE A 4 2.22 19.39 -1.28
C PHE A 4 2.50 18.06 -1.99
N ASP A 5 2.94 17.03 -1.26
CA ASP A 5 3.11 15.68 -1.79
C ASP A 5 1.78 14.93 -1.95
N PHE A 6 0.68 15.49 -1.42
CA PHE A 6 -0.65 14.90 -1.46
C PHE A 6 -1.52 15.52 -2.55
N ASP A 7 -2.50 14.75 -3.00
CA ASP A 7 -3.51 15.19 -3.96
C ASP A 7 -4.93 14.90 -3.43
N PRO A 8 -5.45 15.75 -2.52
CA PRO A 8 -6.65 15.44 -1.76
C PRO A 8 -7.91 15.17 -2.59
N LYS A 9 -7.98 15.68 -3.83
CA LYS A 9 -9.11 15.42 -4.74
C LYS A 9 -9.26 13.94 -5.12
N HIS A 10 -8.19 13.16 -4.94
CA HIS A 10 -8.15 11.72 -5.20
C HIS A 10 -8.14 10.88 -3.91
N ASN A 11 -8.38 11.49 -2.75
CA ASN A 11 -8.59 10.74 -1.51
C ASN A 11 -9.81 9.84 -1.63
N TYR A 12 -9.80 8.73 -0.91
CA TYR A 12 -10.92 7.80 -0.91
C TYR A 12 -11.12 7.17 0.46
N ASP A 13 -12.38 7.17 0.89
CA ASP A 13 -12.79 6.59 2.17
C ASP A 13 -13.25 5.15 1.97
N TYR A 14 -12.42 4.18 2.37
CA TYR A 14 -12.78 2.75 2.36
C TYR A 14 -13.34 2.29 3.72
N THR A 15 -13.67 3.20 4.64
CA THR A 15 -14.27 2.82 5.94
C THR A 15 -15.74 2.41 5.84
N LYS A 16 -16.38 2.68 4.70
CA LYS A 16 -17.81 2.44 4.49
C LYS A 16 -18.09 1.11 3.76
N PRO A 17 -19.24 0.47 4.02
CA PRO A 17 -19.55 -0.87 3.52
C PRO A 17 -19.91 -0.96 2.02
N ASP A 18 -20.19 0.17 1.35
CA ASP A 18 -20.65 0.20 -0.05
C ASP A 18 -19.51 0.07 -1.08
N VAL A 19 -18.62 -0.89 -0.86
CA VAL A 19 -17.53 -1.19 -1.78
C VAL A 19 -17.96 -2.21 -2.84
N PRO A 20 -17.50 -2.08 -4.10
CA PRO A 20 -17.78 -3.07 -5.13
C PRO A 20 -17.29 -4.47 -4.72
N ALA A 21 -18.09 -5.48 -5.05
CA ALA A 21 -17.81 -6.88 -4.69
C ALA A 21 -16.46 -7.37 -5.23
N GLU A 22 -16.09 -6.99 -6.46
CA GLU A 22 -14.81 -7.32 -7.07
C GLU A 22 -14.34 -6.17 -7.98
N LEU A 23 -13.05 -5.83 -7.90
CA LEU A 23 -12.41 -4.90 -8.82
C LEU A 23 -11.18 -5.55 -9.44
N MET A 24 -10.91 -5.16 -10.69
CA MET A 24 -9.70 -5.53 -11.41
C MET A 24 -8.84 -4.28 -11.64
N ARG A 25 -7.52 -4.42 -11.47
CA ARG A 25 -6.54 -3.38 -11.79
C ARG A 25 -5.31 -4.02 -12.40
N GLY A 26 -4.88 -3.54 -13.56
CA GLY A 26 -3.71 -4.10 -14.26
C GLY A 26 -3.83 -5.61 -14.50
N SER A 27 -5.03 -6.06 -14.87
CA SER A 27 -5.39 -7.45 -15.14
C SER A 27 -5.30 -8.41 -13.94
N LEU A 28 -5.25 -7.89 -12.71
CA LEU A 28 -5.24 -8.71 -11.49
C LEU A 28 -6.33 -8.29 -10.50
N PRO A 29 -6.76 -9.21 -9.62
CA PRO A 29 -7.70 -8.90 -8.55
C PRO A 29 -7.18 -7.75 -7.67
N TYR A 30 -8.05 -6.78 -7.41
CA TYR A 30 -7.79 -5.68 -6.51
C TYR A 30 -8.64 -5.83 -5.25
N TYR A 31 -8.01 -6.31 -4.18
CA TYR A 31 -8.62 -6.38 -2.86
C TYR A 31 -8.66 -4.99 -2.23
N LEU A 32 -9.86 -4.44 -2.10
CA LEU A 32 -10.08 -3.12 -1.53
C LEU A 32 -9.61 -3.08 -0.07
N PRO A 33 -8.94 -2.00 0.37
CA PRO A 33 -8.46 -1.87 1.75
C PRO A 33 -9.60 -1.43 2.68
N ILE A 34 -10.58 -2.31 2.92
CA ILE A 34 -11.76 -1.99 3.73
C ILE A 34 -11.36 -1.62 5.17
N GLY A 35 -11.96 -0.54 5.69
CA GLY A 35 -11.64 0.03 6.99
C GLY A 35 -10.46 1.01 6.99
N TRP A 36 -9.95 1.41 5.83
CA TRP A 36 -8.84 2.36 5.70
C TRP A 36 -9.29 3.66 5.02
N PHE A 37 -8.69 4.79 5.40
CA PHE A 37 -8.80 6.02 4.63
C PHE A 37 -7.55 6.19 3.76
N ARG A 38 -7.73 6.38 2.45
CA ARG A 38 -6.62 6.62 1.52
C ARG A 38 -6.38 8.10 1.35
N HIS A 39 -5.18 8.53 1.71
CA HIS A 39 -4.59 9.80 1.31
C HIS A 39 -3.83 9.61 0.00
N ALA A 40 -4.29 10.21 -1.10
CA ALA A 40 -3.63 10.10 -2.39
C ALA A 40 -2.35 10.93 -2.45
N LEU A 41 -1.31 10.36 -3.06
CA LEU A 41 -0.07 11.07 -3.35
C LEU A 41 -0.19 11.77 -4.71
N LYS A 42 0.35 12.98 -4.80
CA LYS A 42 0.49 13.70 -6.06
C LYS A 42 1.57 13.04 -6.90
N VAL A 43 1.16 12.20 -7.85
CA VAL A 43 2.07 11.42 -8.72
C VAL A 43 1.96 11.77 -10.20
N ASP A 44 1.04 12.67 -10.54
CA ASP A 44 0.87 13.18 -11.90
C ASP A 44 2.18 13.77 -12.41
N ASN A 45 2.57 13.38 -13.62
CA ASN A 45 3.80 13.81 -14.29
C ASN A 45 5.11 13.56 -13.52
N LYS A 46 5.09 12.75 -12.45
CA LYS A 46 6.33 12.37 -11.72
C LYS A 46 7.17 11.34 -12.48
N TYR A 47 6.57 10.60 -13.40
CA TYR A 47 7.21 9.51 -14.13
C TYR A 47 7.23 9.77 -15.63
N LYS A 48 8.37 9.47 -16.28
CA LYS A 48 8.62 9.75 -17.71
C LYS A 48 7.70 8.98 -18.66
N ASP A 49 7.17 7.85 -18.23
CA ASP A 49 6.28 6.98 -18.99
C ASP A 49 4.79 7.36 -18.84
N GLY A 50 4.50 8.54 -18.31
CA GLY A 50 3.15 9.09 -18.18
C GLY A 50 2.36 8.50 -17.01
N SER A 51 1.03 8.60 -17.11
CA SER A 51 0.10 8.23 -16.03
C SER A 51 -0.76 6.99 -16.34
N THR A 52 -0.58 6.32 -17.47
CA THR A 52 -1.37 5.14 -17.86
C THR A 52 -1.37 4.04 -16.78
N TRP A 53 -0.23 3.84 -16.11
CA TRP A 53 -0.08 2.87 -15.01
C TRP A 53 -1.04 3.12 -13.84
N LEU A 54 -1.53 4.35 -13.65
CA LEU A 54 -2.40 4.76 -12.56
C LEU A 54 -3.89 4.52 -12.84
N GLY A 55 -4.24 4.09 -14.07
CA GLY A 55 -5.61 3.89 -14.50
C GLY A 55 -6.45 2.98 -13.58
N SER A 56 -7.76 3.10 -13.73
CA SER A 56 -8.76 2.43 -12.91
C SER A 56 -9.85 1.73 -13.73
N SER A 57 -9.67 1.62 -15.05
CA SER A 57 -10.61 0.96 -15.94
C SER A 57 -10.18 -0.46 -16.31
N ASN A 58 -9.08 -0.96 -15.70
CA ASN A 58 -8.44 -2.20 -16.07
C ASN A 58 -7.98 -2.20 -17.54
N GLY A 59 -7.61 -1.03 -18.06
CA GLY A 59 -7.15 -0.85 -19.43
C GLY A 59 -5.71 -1.32 -19.67
N PRO A 60 -5.30 -1.46 -20.95
CA PRO A 60 -3.92 -1.77 -21.30
C PRO A 60 -2.92 -0.78 -20.71
N GLY A 61 -1.84 -1.30 -20.12
CA GLY A 61 -0.78 -0.50 -19.52
C GLY A 61 -1.01 -0.08 -18.06
N GLU A 62 -2.19 -0.35 -17.50
CA GLU A 62 -2.43 -0.20 -16.06
C GLU A 62 -1.60 -1.18 -15.24
N TRP A 63 -1.17 -0.73 -14.07
CA TRP A 63 -0.38 -1.57 -13.16
C TRP A 63 -1.28 -2.11 -12.05
N PRO A 64 -1.12 -3.38 -11.64
CA PRO A 64 -1.83 -3.93 -10.50
C PRO A 64 -1.49 -3.22 -9.19
N VAL A 65 -2.39 -3.35 -8.23
CA VAL A 65 -2.27 -2.76 -6.90
C VAL A 65 -1.56 -3.72 -5.95
N ALA A 66 -0.70 -3.18 -5.09
CA ALA A 66 -0.12 -3.89 -3.97
C ALA A 66 0.04 -2.97 -2.75
N PHE A 67 0.36 -3.56 -1.60
CA PHE A 67 0.41 -2.89 -0.30
C PHE A 67 1.75 -3.14 0.36
N HIS A 68 2.34 -2.10 0.92
CA HIS A 68 3.58 -2.23 1.68
C HIS A 68 3.40 -1.62 3.06
N GLY A 69 3.39 -2.47 4.08
CA GLY A 69 3.59 -2.03 5.46
C GLY A 69 5.03 -1.56 5.61
N SER A 70 5.21 -0.46 6.31
CA SER A 70 6.54 0.02 6.68
C SER A 70 6.52 0.40 8.14
N SER A 71 7.55 0.00 8.88
CA SER A 71 7.86 0.52 10.22
C SER A 71 8.52 1.89 10.18
N VAL A 72 8.81 2.44 8.98
CA VAL A 72 9.77 3.53 8.80
C VAL A 72 9.21 4.70 8.00
N LYS A 73 9.75 5.89 8.30
CA LYS A 73 9.41 7.16 7.63
C LYS A 73 9.62 7.04 6.10
N THR A 74 8.53 7.26 5.36
CA THR A 74 8.33 7.50 3.90
C THR A 74 9.51 7.59 2.93
N ASP A 75 10.64 8.20 3.27
CA ASP A 75 11.80 8.34 2.37
C ASP A 75 12.58 7.03 2.15
N TYR A 76 12.22 5.95 2.85
CA TYR A 76 13.00 4.71 2.88
C TYR A 76 12.50 3.56 2.02
N MET A 77 11.41 3.62 1.24
CA MET A 77 10.91 2.45 0.47
C MET A 77 12.01 1.72 -0.35
N ILE A 78 12.89 2.48 -1.00
CA ILE A 78 14.04 1.94 -1.75
C ILE A 78 15.13 1.39 -0.80
N HIS A 79 15.37 2.05 0.32
CA HIS A 79 16.32 1.61 1.35
C HIS A 79 15.81 0.40 2.17
N GLU A 80 14.50 0.24 2.36
CA GLU A 80 13.82 -0.91 2.97
C GLU A 80 13.99 -2.14 2.08
N ALA A 81 13.85 -2.00 0.76
CA ALA A 81 14.14 -3.06 -0.20
C ALA A 81 15.57 -3.61 -0.08
N ILE A 82 16.52 -2.74 0.30
CA ILE A 82 17.93 -3.06 0.51
C ILE A 82 18.16 -3.67 1.91
N LYS A 83 17.39 -3.24 2.92
CA LYS A 83 17.49 -3.71 4.31
C LYS A 83 16.76 -5.02 4.60
N GLN A 84 15.71 -5.37 3.86
CA GLN A 84 15.01 -6.66 3.95
C GLN A 84 15.91 -7.80 3.41
N LYS A 85 17.03 -8.07 4.11
CA LYS A 85 17.77 -9.31 4.05
C LYS A 85 17.00 -10.30 4.91
N CYS A 86 16.05 -11.02 4.30
CA CYS A 86 15.39 -12.12 4.97
C CYS A 86 16.45 -13.15 5.40
N GLU A 87 16.45 -13.50 6.69
CA GLU A 87 17.42 -14.42 7.32
C GLU A 87 17.27 -15.88 6.85
N GLU A 88 16.17 -16.21 6.15
CA GLU A 88 16.02 -17.50 5.48
C GLU A 88 16.23 -17.33 3.96
N VAL A 89 17.45 -17.64 3.53
CA VAL A 89 17.86 -17.90 2.14
C VAL A 89 17.78 -16.69 1.19
N ASN A 90 18.83 -15.85 1.18
CA ASN A 90 19.40 -15.21 -0.02
C ASN A 90 18.44 -14.56 -1.06
N ARG A 91 17.34 -13.91 -0.64
CA ARG A 91 16.33 -13.31 -1.54
C ARG A 91 16.10 -11.81 -1.30
N SER A 92 17.15 -10.99 -1.32
CA SER A 92 17.05 -9.52 -1.14
C SER A 92 16.10 -8.85 -2.14
N GLY A 93 15.23 -7.94 -1.70
CA GLY A 93 14.31 -7.19 -2.57
C GLY A 93 13.19 -6.53 -1.77
N LEU A 94 12.40 -5.68 -2.43
CA LEU A 94 11.20 -5.10 -1.82
C LEU A 94 10.07 -6.13 -1.85
N TYR A 95 9.46 -6.41 -0.71
CA TYR A 95 8.25 -7.21 -0.64
C TYR A 95 7.02 -6.30 -0.49
N VAL A 96 5.99 -6.60 -1.29
CA VAL A 96 4.66 -5.99 -1.19
C VAL A 96 3.60 -7.09 -1.16
N ALA A 97 2.52 -6.87 -0.42
CA ALA A 97 1.40 -7.80 -0.34
C ALA A 97 0.34 -7.47 -1.38
N THR A 98 -0.30 -8.49 -1.95
CA THR A 98 -1.45 -8.33 -2.86
C THR A 98 -2.74 -7.97 -2.13
N HIS A 99 -2.79 -8.19 -0.81
CA HIS A 99 -3.93 -7.90 0.04
C HIS A 99 -3.56 -6.92 1.16
N CYS A 100 -4.40 -5.91 1.41
CA CYS A 100 -4.10 -4.87 2.41
C CYS A 100 -3.89 -5.44 3.81
N ASN A 101 -4.76 -6.36 4.26
CA ASN A 101 -4.60 -7.06 5.55
C ASN A 101 -3.26 -7.80 5.67
N GLY A 102 -2.74 -8.34 4.55
CA GLY A 102 -1.42 -8.95 4.53
C GLY A 102 -0.31 -7.91 4.68
N GLY A 103 -0.41 -6.80 3.94
CA GLY A 103 0.55 -5.69 4.01
C GLY A 103 0.49 -4.88 5.32
N SER A 104 -0.64 -4.88 6.02
CA SER A 104 -0.84 -4.18 7.29
C SER A 104 -0.63 -5.05 8.52
N HIS A 105 -0.20 -6.31 8.35
CA HIS A 105 0.06 -7.19 9.48
C HIS A 105 1.21 -6.64 10.33
N LEU A 106 1.13 -6.72 11.65
CA LEU A 106 2.14 -6.21 12.60
C LEU A 106 3.53 -6.84 12.44
N PHE A 107 3.63 -7.90 11.64
CA PHE A 107 4.91 -8.49 11.24
C PHE A 107 5.67 -7.59 10.23
N TYR A 108 4.96 -6.70 9.51
CA TYR A 108 5.50 -5.82 8.46
C TYR A 108 5.27 -4.33 8.71
N THR A 109 4.41 -3.96 9.66
CA THR A 109 4.06 -2.56 9.94
C THR A 109 4.12 -2.27 11.44
N GLU A 110 4.32 -1.00 11.78
CA GLU A 110 4.27 -0.51 13.14
C GLU A 110 3.07 0.42 13.35
N THR A 111 2.62 0.47 14.60
CA THR A 111 1.63 1.43 15.07
C THR A 111 2.32 2.66 15.62
N PHE A 112 1.73 3.83 15.43
CA PHE A 112 2.20 5.07 16.05
C PHE A 112 1.05 5.82 16.71
N GLU A 113 1.37 6.61 17.73
CA GLU A 113 0.39 7.39 18.45
C GLU A 113 0.43 8.85 18.01
N VAL A 114 -0.75 9.46 17.93
CA VAL A 114 -0.93 10.88 17.63
C VAL A 114 -1.86 11.47 18.68
N LYS A 115 -1.42 12.57 19.29
CA LYS A 115 -2.29 13.38 20.15
C LYS A 115 -3.31 14.10 19.29
N THR A 116 -4.58 13.67 19.35
CA THR A 116 -5.68 14.20 18.53
C THR A 116 -6.47 15.30 19.23
N SER A 117 -6.37 15.39 20.56
CA SER A 117 -6.87 16.52 21.35
C SER A 117 -6.02 16.72 22.62
N SER A 118 -6.35 17.70 23.45
CA SER A 118 -5.66 17.94 24.72
C SER A 118 -5.62 16.71 25.63
N GLU A 119 -6.65 15.88 25.60
CA GLU A 119 -6.87 14.73 26.49
C GLU A 119 -6.89 13.38 25.76
N LYS A 120 -6.77 13.38 24.42
CA LYS A 120 -6.91 12.17 23.61
C LYS A 120 -5.65 11.89 22.80
N THR A 121 -5.18 10.65 22.92
CA THR A 121 -4.17 10.05 22.05
C THR A 121 -4.83 8.90 21.30
N ASP A 122 -4.72 8.92 19.99
CA ASP A 122 -5.18 7.84 19.11
C ASP A 122 -3.98 7.13 18.49
N GLY A 123 -4.04 5.81 18.41
CA GLY A 123 -3.13 4.96 17.67
C GLY A 123 -3.53 4.83 16.20
N PHE A 124 -2.53 4.73 15.35
CA PHE A 124 -2.68 4.62 13.90
C PHE A 124 -1.73 3.59 13.31
N GLN A 125 -2.13 3.04 12.17
CA GLN A 125 -1.24 2.34 11.25
C GLN A 125 -1.21 3.04 9.91
N ALA A 126 -0.06 2.99 9.24
CA ALA A 126 0.11 3.44 7.88
C ALA A 126 0.59 2.31 6.96
N VAL A 127 0.06 2.27 5.73
CA VAL A 127 0.45 1.32 4.69
C VAL A 127 0.53 2.06 3.36
N PHE A 128 1.58 1.82 2.58
CA PHE A 128 1.64 2.36 1.23
C PHE A 128 0.71 1.60 0.30
N HIS A 129 -0.08 2.37 -0.45
CA HIS A 129 -0.82 1.88 -1.61
C HIS A 129 0.06 2.05 -2.85
N CYS A 130 0.51 0.94 -3.40
CA CYS A 130 1.48 0.88 -4.47
C CYS A 130 0.85 0.37 -5.77
N ARG A 131 1.47 0.75 -6.89
CA ARG A 131 1.29 0.12 -8.20
C ARG A 131 2.57 -0.61 -8.58
N VAL A 132 2.44 -1.82 -9.12
CA VAL A 132 3.59 -2.67 -9.48
C VAL A 132 3.56 -2.96 -10.97
N ARG A 133 4.68 -2.75 -11.66
CA ARG A 133 4.78 -3.01 -13.09
C ARG A 133 4.57 -4.51 -13.37
N PRO A 134 3.64 -4.88 -14.28
CA PRO A 134 3.43 -6.27 -14.66
C PRO A 134 4.75 -6.93 -15.10
N ASN A 135 4.96 -8.20 -14.73
CA ASN A 135 6.14 -9.01 -15.05
C ASN A 135 7.47 -8.58 -14.41
N PHE A 136 7.48 -7.61 -13.49
CA PHE A 136 8.69 -7.18 -12.77
C PHE A 136 8.73 -7.63 -11.29
N TYR A 137 8.04 -8.72 -10.98
CA TYR A 137 8.01 -9.30 -9.65
C TYR A 137 8.00 -10.82 -9.72
N THR A 138 8.38 -11.45 -8.61
CA THR A 138 8.18 -12.88 -8.38
C THR A 138 7.16 -13.08 -7.27
N THR A 139 6.29 -14.06 -7.42
CA THR A 139 5.23 -14.36 -6.46
C THR A 139 5.70 -15.38 -5.43
N HIS A 140 5.38 -15.13 -4.16
CA HIS A 140 5.70 -15.99 -3.02
C HIS A 140 4.49 -16.12 -2.10
N THR A 141 4.45 -17.20 -1.34
CA THR A 141 3.51 -17.32 -0.22
C THR A 141 3.90 -16.34 0.88
N THR A 142 2.90 -15.84 1.61
CA THR A 142 3.13 -14.93 2.73
C THR A 142 3.02 -15.65 4.08
N PRO A 143 3.93 -15.39 5.04
CA PRO A 143 3.83 -15.88 6.42
C PRO A 143 2.48 -15.64 7.10
N VAL A 144 1.80 -14.53 6.75
CA VAL A 144 0.53 -14.13 7.37
C VAL A 144 -0.69 -14.82 6.72
N LYS A 145 -0.46 -15.68 5.72
CA LYS A 145 -1.46 -16.49 5.00
C LYS A 145 -2.67 -15.72 4.44
N VAL A 146 -2.51 -14.42 4.16
CA VAL A 146 -3.54 -13.57 3.55
C VAL A 146 -2.96 -12.92 2.28
N GLY A 147 -3.44 -13.40 1.12
CA GLY A 147 -2.90 -13.01 -0.18
C GLY A 147 -1.52 -13.58 -0.46
N GLU A 148 -0.91 -13.09 -1.53
CA GLU A 148 0.46 -13.39 -1.95
C GLU A 148 1.42 -12.23 -1.63
N ALA A 149 2.71 -12.53 -1.58
CA ALA A 149 3.78 -11.55 -1.52
C ALA A 149 4.50 -11.46 -2.88
N TRP A 150 4.61 -10.24 -3.41
CA TRP A 150 5.40 -9.95 -4.60
C TRP A 150 6.75 -9.39 -4.21
N ARG A 151 7.81 -10.03 -4.68
CA ARG A 151 9.19 -9.56 -4.51
C ARG A 151 9.63 -8.81 -5.76
N ILE A 152 10.02 -7.55 -5.58
CA ILE A 152 10.53 -6.65 -6.61
C ILE A 152 12.01 -6.37 -6.38
N VAL A 153 12.82 -6.58 -7.42
CA VAL A 153 14.26 -6.27 -7.42
C VAL A 153 14.62 -5.07 -8.30
N VAL A 154 13.66 -4.55 -9.05
CA VAL A 154 13.81 -3.36 -9.91
C VAL A 154 13.08 -2.20 -9.23
N PRO A 155 13.77 -1.24 -8.58
CA PRO A 155 13.13 -0.20 -7.78
C PRO A 155 12.12 0.66 -8.54
N THR A 156 12.30 0.84 -9.86
CA THR A 156 11.39 1.63 -10.71
C THR A 156 10.12 0.88 -11.11
N ALA A 157 10.02 -0.41 -10.81
CA ALA A 157 8.86 -1.25 -11.07
C ALA A 157 7.80 -1.19 -9.97
N VAL A 158 7.98 -0.37 -8.94
CA VAL A 158 7.01 -0.14 -7.88
C VAL A 158 6.86 1.35 -7.63
N ARG A 159 5.61 1.81 -7.50
CA ARG A 159 5.29 3.24 -7.34
C ARG A 159 4.26 3.42 -6.23
N PRO A 160 4.62 4.06 -5.10
CA PRO A 160 3.63 4.52 -4.14
C PRO A 160 2.73 5.58 -4.78
N CYS A 161 1.41 5.42 -4.66
CA CYS A 161 0.42 6.36 -5.18
C CYS A 161 -0.59 6.81 -4.12
N GLY A 162 -0.52 6.26 -2.92
CA GLY A 162 -1.31 6.67 -1.77
C GLY A 162 -0.74 6.13 -0.47
N ILE A 163 -1.22 6.69 0.64
CA ILE A 163 -1.00 6.17 1.98
C ILE A 163 -2.37 5.83 2.56
N LEU A 164 -2.51 4.60 3.01
CA LEU A 164 -3.66 4.15 3.77
C LEU A 164 -3.37 4.43 5.24
N LEU A 165 -4.30 5.14 5.89
CA LEU A 165 -4.26 5.43 7.31
C LEU A 165 -5.47 4.76 7.97
N LYS A 166 -5.24 4.05 9.07
CA LYS A 166 -6.30 3.45 9.87
C LYS A 166 -6.11 3.81 11.33
N ASN A 167 -7.17 4.34 11.95
CA ASN A 167 -7.25 4.49 13.39
C ASN A 167 -7.51 3.10 14.00
N ILE A 168 -6.61 2.62 14.87
CA ILE A 168 -6.72 1.28 15.45
C ILE A 168 -7.58 1.24 16.72
N ASN A 169 -7.95 2.39 17.27
CA ASN A 169 -8.88 2.50 18.40
C ASN A 169 -10.35 2.39 17.97
N THR A 170 -10.63 2.56 16.68
CA THR A 170 -12.00 2.47 16.14
C THR A 170 -12.38 1.00 15.99
N LYS A 171 -13.36 0.52 16.78
CA LYS A 171 -13.95 -0.81 16.58
C LYS A 171 -14.76 -0.80 15.28
N VAL A 172 -14.41 -1.65 14.33
CA VAL A 172 -15.26 -1.93 13.18
C VAL A 172 -16.42 -2.80 13.67
N SER A 173 -17.60 -2.23 13.81
CA SER A 173 -18.83 -3.00 14.01
C SER A 173 -19.20 -3.65 12.68
N TYR A 174 -19.09 -4.97 12.62
CA TYR A 174 -19.80 -5.76 11.62
C TYR A 174 -21.23 -5.91 12.14
N GLU A 175 -22.19 -5.22 11.50
CA GLU A 175 -23.61 -5.58 11.62
C GLU A 175 -23.90 -6.81 10.75
#